data_AF-W6KQ45-F1
#
_entry.id   AF-W6KQ45-F1
#
_cell.length_a   1.000
_cell.length_b   1.000
_cell.length_c   1.000
_cell.angle_alpha   90.00
_cell.angle_beta   90.00
_cell.angle_gamma   90.00
#
_symmetry.space_group_name_H-M   'P 1'
#
loop_
_entity.id
_entity.type
_entity.pdbx_description
1 polymer ?
#
loop_
_entity_poly.entity_id
_entity_poly.type
_entity_poly.pdbx_seq_one_letter_code
_entity_poly.pdbx_strand_id
1 'polypeptide(L)'
;MHQFQYNIPVSFSFIASPNSNYCTEDGTEFHNSAKCSSSQLFVTTHFVDAREGSKMQMFAYNRQQTMRSLYYAICKSVAQSGCIVCYTLMRKKGSCFTSFVEKILLPDDCIPEVVFYQYLLPLPSKCIQLNWVFVNFVVFLPTMKLLPGHLPFIACFTKPPTKKELLEHVVSHFTTTLSEANFLRGCPMTAATVTPESVTIEDDYTTRSNGKHAAILMPLIEQGDVVRVSIYDGSAQSSRTMQGVIQSCRIANGMISYDVQNPDTYEVLCGLNCLQVIPL
;
A
#
# COMPACT_ATOMS: atom_id res chain seq x y z
N MET A 1 30.11 -12.08 -9.60
CA MET A 1 28.76 -11.63 -9.19
C MET A 1 28.77 -10.12 -9.24
N HIS A 2 28.08 -9.53 -10.22
CA HIS A 2 27.96 -8.07 -10.32
C HIS A 2 26.68 -7.66 -9.60
N GLN A 3 26.82 -7.07 -8.41
CA GLN A 3 25.73 -6.32 -7.76
C GLN A 3 25.46 -5.07 -8.60
N PHE A 4 24.27 -4.99 -9.19
CA PHE A 4 23.83 -3.74 -9.81
C PHE A 4 23.22 -2.86 -8.71
N GLN A 5 23.97 -1.85 -8.25
CA GLN A 5 23.44 -0.83 -7.35
C GLN A 5 22.67 0.22 -8.16
N TYR A 6 21.34 0.12 -8.16
CA TYR A 6 20.48 1.16 -8.71
C TYR A 6 20.12 2.15 -7.59
N ASN A 7 20.78 3.31 -7.56
CA ASN A 7 20.42 4.42 -6.68
C ASN A 7 19.25 5.19 -7.30
N ILE A 8 18.05 5.04 -6.74
CA ILE A 8 16.84 5.66 -7.30
C ILE A 8 16.28 6.70 -6.32
N PRO A 9 16.18 7.98 -6.72
CA PRO A 9 15.57 9.02 -5.89
C PRO A 9 14.06 8.79 -5.79
N VAL A 10 13.60 8.56 -4.57
CA VAL A 10 12.22 8.23 -4.23
C VAL A 10 11.40 9.52 -4.11
N SER A 11 10.37 9.70 -4.94
CA SER A 11 9.54 10.91 -4.90
C SER A 11 8.06 10.58 -5.00
N PHE A 12 7.37 10.54 -3.84
CA PHE A 12 5.92 10.30 -3.78
C PHE A 12 5.19 11.34 -2.93
N SER A 13 3.91 11.51 -3.25
CA SER A 13 3.00 12.50 -2.66
C SER A 13 1.66 11.82 -2.35
N PHE A 14 1.54 11.00 -1.31
CA PHE A 14 0.24 10.40 -0.96
C PHE A 14 -0.59 11.27 0.01
N ILE A 15 -1.91 11.22 -0.21
CA ILE A 15 -3.09 11.74 0.54
C ILE A 15 -3.51 13.20 0.33
N ALA A 16 -4.02 13.48 -0.87
CA ALA A 16 -5.24 14.26 -1.04
C ALA A 16 -6.19 13.50 -1.99
N SER A 17 -7.46 13.38 -1.58
CA SER A 17 -8.57 12.63 -2.20
C SER A 17 -8.82 12.94 -3.68
N PRO A 18 -9.40 12.01 -4.49
CA PRO A 18 -10.04 12.39 -5.73
C PRO A 18 -11.58 12.41 -5.70
N ASN A 19 -12.30 11.80 -4.74
CA ASN A 19 -13.79 11.82 -4.77
C ASN A 19 -14.44 11.50 -3.41
N SER A 20 -14.64 12.54 -2.61
CA SER A 20 -15.85 12.71 -1.81
C SER A 20 -15.88 14.17 -1.34
N ASN A 21 -16.82 14.94 -1.89
CA ASN A 21 -17.24 16.21 -1.30
C ASN A 21 -17.76 15.91 0.11
N TYR A 22 -16.90 16.11 1.11
CA TYR A 22 -17.35 16.48 2.44
C TYR A 22 -16.80 17.88 2.67
N CYS A 23 -17.71 18.85 2.57
CA CYS A 23 -17.47 20.24 2.93
C CYS A 23 -16.75 20.28 4.29
N THR A 24 -15.53 20.79 4.30
CA THR A 24 -15.19 21.72 5.37
C THR A 24 -15.76 23.04 4.91
N GLU A 25 -16.99 23.33 5.33
CA GLU A 25 -17.31 24.75 5.49
C GLU A 25 -16.31 25.32 6.49
N ASP A 26 -15.87 26.52 6.15
CA ASP A 26 -14.97 27.41 6.88
C ASP A 26 -13.49 27.05 6.89
N GLY A 27 -12.84 27.47 5.80
CA GLY A 27 -11.80 28.51 5.85
C GLY A 27 -11.22 28.81 7.23
N THR A 28 -10.32 27.97 7.71
CA THR A 28 -9.29 28.39 8.64
C THR A 28 -7.94 28.16 8.01
N GLU A 29 -7.40 29.25 7.47
CA GLU A 29 -5.96 29.45 7.35
C GLU A 29 -5.30 28.94 8.64
N PHE A 30 -4.24 28.13 8.50
CA PHE A 30 -3.40 27.69 9.62
C PHE A 30 -2.72 28.91 10.25
N HIS A 31 -3.44 29.65 11.09
CA HIS A 31 -2.85 30.60 12.01
C HIS A 31 -2.26 29.83 13.18
N ASN A 32 -0.93 29.84 13.27
CA ASN A 32 -0.21 29.59 14.50
C ASN A 32 -0.61 30.66 15.54
N SER A 33 -1.74 30.48 16.22
CA SER A 33 -2.07 31.22 17.42
C SER A 33 -1.62 30.40 18.63
N ALA A 34 -0.50 30.83 19.20
CA ALA A 34 -0.01 30.36 20.48
C ALA A 34 -1.06 30.57 21.59
N LYS A 35 -1.07 29.62 22.54
CA LYS A 35 -1.77 29.57 23.83
C LYS A 35 -3.19 28.99 23.81
N CYS A 36 -3.26 27.67 23.92
CA CYS A 36 -4.18 27.03 24.87
C CYS A 36 -3.62 25.66 25.30
N SER A 37 -3.76 25.35 26.59
CA SER A 37 -3.33 24.10 27.21
C SER A 37 -4.09 22.90 26.65
N SER A 38 -3.45 21.99 25.92
CA SER A 38 -4.09 20.72 25.58
C SER A 38 -3.09 19.57 25.50
N SER A 39 -3.17 18.66 26.46
CA SER A 39 -2.49 17.35 26.47
C SER A 39 -2.98 16.38 25.39
N GLN A 40 -3.84 16.85 24.50
CA GLN A 40 -4.52 16.08 23.46
C GLN A 40 -3.77 16.14 22.13
N LEU A 41 -3.72 15.00 21.45
CA LEU A 41 -3.16 14.73 20.14
C LEU A 41 -4.32 14.25 19.24
N PHE A 42 -4.48 14.87 18.08
CA PHE A 42 -5.38 14.37 17.05
C PHE A 42 -4.59 13.44 16.13
N VAL A 43 -5.12 12.23 15.94
CA VAL A 43 -4.48 11.15 15.19
C VAL A 43 -5.37 10.79 14.03
N THR A 44 -4.81 10.85 12.83
CA THR A 44 -5.46 10.41 11.62
C THR A 44 -5.07 8.98 11.32
N THR A 45 -6.05 8.10 11.14
CA THR A 45 -5.82 6.73 10.69
C THR A 45 -6.27 6.54 9.25
N HIS A 46 -5.51 5.74 8.51
CA HIS A 46 -5.82 5.34 7.15
C HIS A 46 -5.89 3.82 7.08
N PHE A 47 -7.08 3.30 6.87
CA PHE A 47 -7.28 1.92 6.47
C PHE A 47 -6.84 1.76 5.03
N VAL A 48 -6.04 0.73 4.78
CA VAL A 48 -5.56 0.35 3.47
C VAL A 48 -5.83 -1.13 3.29
N ASP A 49 -6.79 -1.47 2.44
CA ASP A 49 -7.04 -2.84 2.02
C ASP A 49 -7.36 -2.86 0.53
N ALA A 50 -6.75 -3.81 -0.19
CA ALA A 50 -6.90 -3.90 -1.63
C ALA A 50 -8.30 -4.35 -2.06
N ARG A 51 -9.05 -5.02 -1.18
CA ARG A 51 -10.40 -5.53 -1.43
C ARG A 51 -11.49 -4.60 -0.92
N GLU A 52 -11.26 -3.94 0.21
CA GLU A 52 -12.24 -3.04 0.83
C GLU A 52 -12.01 -1.55 0.53
N GLY A 53 -10.93 -1.23 -0.18
CA GLY A 53 -10.52 0.13 -0.47
C GLY A 53 -9.88 0.83 0.73
N SER A 54 -9.85 2.15 0.68
CA SER A 54 -9.24 2.97 1.73
C SER A 54 -10.28 3.75 2.53
N LYS A 55 -10.13 3.80 3.85
CA LYS A 55 -10.98 4.59 4.76
C LYS A 55 -10.10 5.47 5.63
N MET A 56 -10.54 6.68 5.93
CA MET A 56 -9.84 7.61 6.82
C MET A 56 -10.69 7.89 8.05
N GLN A 57 -10.09 7.87 9.23
CA GLN A 57 -10.75 8.20 10.49
C GLN A 57 -9.85 9.12 11.32
N MET A 58 -10.45 9.93 12.18
CA MET A 58 -9.73 10.79 13.09
C MET A 58 -10.12 10.47 14.53
N PHE A 59 -9.12 10.44 15.41
CA PHE A 59 -9.30 10.15 16.82
C PHE A 59 -8.57 11.18 17.66
N ALA A 60 -9.11 11.50 18.84
CA ALA A 60 -8.46 12.37 19.83
C ALA A 60 -7.93 11.52 21.00
N TYR A 61 -6.65 11.66 21.32
CA TYR A 61 -5.97 10.94 22.39
C TYR A 61 -5.17 11.86 23.28
N ASN A 62 -4.91 11.46 24.52
CA ASN A 62 -3.91 12.12 25.34
C ASN A 62 -2.51 11.59 24.99
N ARG A 63 -1.49 12.46 25.05
CA ARG A 63 -0.09 12.08 24.74
C ARG A 63 0.50 10.97 25.62
N GLN A 64 -0.13 10.65 26.75
CA GLN A 64 0.27 9.57 27.65
C GLN A 64 -0.26 8.18 27.20
N GLN A 65 -1.19 8.14 26.25
CA GLN A 65 -1.74 6.90 25.73
C GLN A 65 -0.81 6.29 24.69
N THR A 66 -0.86 4.95 24.58
CA THR A 66 -0.04 4.19 23.64
C THR A 66 -0.89 3.64 22.50
N MET A 67 -0.21 3.10 21.49
CA MET A 67 -0.85 2.42 20.36
C MET A 67 -1.85 1.35 20.79
N ARG A 68 -1.67 0.69 21.95
CA ARG A 68 -2.65 -0.25 22.53
C ARG A 68 -4.06 0.35 22.57
N SER A 69 -4.21 1.60 23.02
CA SER A 69 -5.51 2.28 23.07
C SER A 69 -6.07 2.56 21.68
N LEU A 70 -5.21 2.91 20.71
CA LEU A 70 -5.61 3.12 19.33
C LEU A 70 -6.05 1.82 18.65
N TYR A 71 -5.31 0.72 18.83
CA TYR A 71 -5.69 -0.62 18.36
C TYR A 71 -7.11 -0.98 18.83
N TYR A 72 -7.41 -0.78 20.12
CA TYR A 72 -8.76 -1.04 20.64
C TYR A 72 -9.84 -0.18 19.99
N ALA A 73 -9.56 1.10 19.71
CA ALA A 73 -10.52 2.00 19.08
C ALA A 73 -10.77 1.64 17.60
N ILE A 74 -9.71 1.35 16.84
CA ILE A 74 -9.83 0.91 15.44
C ILE A 74 -10.59 -0.42 15.39
N CYS A 75 -10.25 -1.40 16.23
CA CYS A 75 -10.96 -2.68 16.26
C CYS A 75 -12.45 -2.53 16.62
N LYS A 76 -12.84 -1.51 17.38
CA LYS A 76 -14.25 -1.18 17.66
C LYS A 76 -14.93 -0.44 16.51
N SER A 77 -14.19 0.31 15.71
CA SER A 77 -14.75 1.12 14.61
C SER A 77 -14.91 0.32 13.31
N VAL A 78 -14.23 -0.82 13.17
CA VAL A 78 -14.34 -1.69 12.00
C VAL A 78 -15.36 -2.81 12.21
N ALA A 79 -16.14 -3.11 11.18
CA ALA A 79 -17.21 -4.11 11.25
C ALA A 79 -16.69 -5.57 11.30
N GLN A 80 -15.47 -5.82 10.84
CA GLN A 80 -14.89 -7.16 10.80
C GLN A 80 -14.01 -7.44 12.03
N SER A 81 -14.27 -8.56 12.67
CA SER A 81 -13.40 -9.16 13.69
C SER A 81 -12.15 -9.74 13.04
N GLY A 82 -11.15 -8.89 12.78
CA GLY A 82 -9.86 -9.27 12.20
C GLY A 82 -8.69 -8.81 13.06
N CYS A 83 -7.56 -9.52 12.96
CA CYS A 83 -6.29 -8.97 13.43
C CYS A 83 -5.87 -7.85 12.47
N ILE A 84 -5.50 -6.69 13.01
CA ILE A 84 -4.96 -5.58 12.23
C ILE A 84 -3.48 -5.40 12.54
N VAL A 85 -2.75 -4.84 11.59
CA VAL A 85 -1.42 -4.28 11.83
C VAL A 85 -1.48 -2.78 11.61
N CYS A 86 -0.97 -2.02 12.57
CA CYS A 86 -0.76 -0.59 12.41
C CYS A 86 0.71 -0.32 12.04
N TYR A 87 0.93 0.65 11.18
CA TYR A 87 2.25 1.01 10.69
C TYR A 87 2.33 2.48 10.31
N THR A 88 3.55 2.94 10.12
CA THR A 88 3.86 4.26 9.54
C THR A 88 4.51 4.07 8.19
N LEU A 89 4.26 5.02 7.30
CA LEU A 89 4.96 5.13 6.03
C LEU A 89 6.09 6.13 6.17
N MET A 90 7.18 5.95 5.41
CA MET A 90 8.30 6.90 5.50
C MET A 90 7.85 8.28 5.06
N ARG A 91 8.18 9.29 5.87
CA ARG A 91 7.91 10.70 5.57
C ARG A 91 8.97 11.25 4.61
N LYS A 92 8.53 11.93 3.55
CA LYS A 92 9.40 12.78 2.73
C LYS A 92 9.45 14.19 3.35
N LYS A 93 10.45 15.00 3.00
CA LYS A 93 10.46 16.44 3.34
C LYS A 93 9.11 17.07 2.99
N GLY A 94 8.46 17.70 3.98
CA GLY A 94 7.09 18.21 3.88
C GLY A 94 6.07 17.32 4.60
N SER A 95 4.81 17.35 4.13
CA SER A 95 3.68 16.58 4.68
C SER A 95 3.34 15.32 3.87
N CYS A 96 4.25 14.86 3.01
CA CYS A 96 3.99 13.76 2.08
C CYS A 96 4.59 12.44 2.57
N PHE A 97 3.82 11.36 2.41
CA PHE A 97 4.28 9.99 2.68
C PHE A 97 4.73 9.29 1.41
N THR A 98 5.71 8.40 1.56
CA THR A 98 6.07 7.39 0.55
C THR A 98 5.21 6.14 0.71
N SER A 99 5.08 5.29 -0.30
CA SER A 99 4.37 4.01 -0.17
C SER A 99 5.20 2.92 0.52
N PHE A 100 6.27 3.28 1.21
CA PHE A 100 7.17 2.33 1.86
C PHE A 100 6.98 2.38 3.36
N VAL A 101 6.84 1.21 3.97
CA VAL A 101 6.67 1.07 5.42
C VAL A 101 7.95 1.50 6.14
N GLU A 102 7.82 2.45 7.06
CA GLU A 102 8.91 2.86 7.95
C GLU A 102 9.00 1.93 9.15
N LYS A 103 7.87 1.74 9.84
CA LYS A 103 7.82 0.99 11.09
C LYS A 103 6.44 0.37 11.32
N ILE A 104 6.44 -0.88 11.79
CA ILE A 104 5.28 -1.49 12.45
C ILE A 104 5.12 -0.91 13.85
N LEU A 105 3.92 -0.44 14.14
CA LEU A 105 3.57 0.14 15.43
C LEU A 105 3.10 -0.96 16.39
N LEU A 106 3.90 -1.21 17.43
CA LEU A 106 3.60 -2.18 18.48
C LEU A 106 2.69 -1.56 19.55
N PRO A 107 1.96 -2.37 20.36
CA PRO A 107 1.02 -1.84 21.36
C PRO A 107 1.63 -0.86 22.38
N ASP A 108 2.91 -1.01 22.69
CA ASP A 108 3.62 -0.16 23.67
C ASP A 108 4.29 1.07 23.02
N ASP A 109 4.20 1.23 21.70
CA ASP A 109 4.70 2.43 21.02
C ASP A 109 3.84 3.67 21.34
N CYS A 110 4.46 4.85 21.23
CA CYS A 110 3.74 6.12 21.22
C CYS A 110 2.85 6.24 19.98
N ILE A 111 1.73 6.94 20.11
CA ILE A 111 0.81 7.14 18.98
C ILE A 111 1.34 8.28 18.08
N PRO A 112 1.65 8.03 16.80
CA PRO A 112 2.04 9.09 15.87
C PRO A 112 0.80 9.85 15.36
N GLU A 113 1.01 11.01 14.76
CA GLU A 113 -0.07 11.86 14.20
C GLU A 113 -0.83 11.18 13.04
N VAL A 114 -0.14 10.32 12.29
CA VAL A 114 -0.69 9.60 11.14
C VAL A 114 -0.35 8.13 11.27
N VAL A 115 -1.36 7.27 11.19
CA VAL A 115 -1.26 5.82 11.32
C VAL A 115 -1.92 5.17 10.11
N PHE A 116 -1.25 4.19 9.52
CA PHE A 116 -1.82 3.33 8.50
C PHE A 116 -2.16 1.99 9.14
N TYR A 117 -3.21 1.33 8.67
CA TYR A 117 -3.52 -0.01 9.12
C TYR A 117 -4.16 -0.87 8.02
N GLN A 118 -3.91 -2.17 8.09
CA GLN A 118 -4.48 -3.18 7.19
C GLN A 118 -4.88 -4.42 7.98
N TYR A 119 -5.76 -5.24 7.42
CA TYR A 119 -6.04 -6.57 7.98
C TYR A 119 -4.86 -7.52 7.79
N LEU A 120 -4.65 -8.37 8.79
CA LEU A 120 -3.73 -9.50 8.73
C LEU A 120 -4.51 -10.77 8.43
N LEU A 121 -4.16 -11.40 7.32
CA LEU A 121 -4.74 -12.66 6.89
C LEU A 121 -3.61 -13.58 6.45
N PRO A 122 -3.55 -14.84 6.92
CA PRO A 122 -4.43 -15.45 7.92
C PRO A 122 -4.14 -14.91 9.33
N LEU A 123 -5.12 -15.03 10.23
CA LEU A 123 -4.93 -14.65 11.63
C LEU A 123 -3.77 -15.47 12.24
N PRO A 124 -2.75 -14.83 12.83
CA PRO A 124 -1.68 -15.55 13.49
C PRO A 124 -2.25 -16.37 14.65
N SER A 125 -2.03 -17.68 14.61
CA SER A 125 -2.72 -18.64 15.48
C SER A 125 -2.19 -18.71 16.92
N LYS A 126 -1.32 -17.78 17.36
CA LYS A 126 -0.87 -17.52 18.75
C LYS A 126 0.14 -16.36 18.79
N CYS A 127 0.41 -15.81 19.98
CA CYS A 127 1.52 -14.89 20.29
C CYS A 127 2.90 -15.56 20.06
N ILE A 128 3.27 -15.71 18.80
CA ILE A 128 4.60 -16.16 18.37
C ILE A 128 5.39 -14.91 17.95
N GLN A 129 6.72 -14.96 18.06
CA GLN A 129 7.58 -13.95 17.44
C GLN A 129 7.32 -13.94 15.92
N LEU A 130 6.61 -12.91 15.44
CA LEU A 130 6.25 -12.78 14.04
C LEU A 130 7.41 -12.18 13.24
N ASN A 131 7.66 -12.78 12.08
CA ASN A 131 8.53 -12.25 11.05
C ASN A 131 7.66 -11.45 10.09
N TRP A 132 7.86 -10.13 10.07
CA TRP A 132 7.15 -9.21 9.20
C TRP A 132 7.89 -9.08 7.88
N VAL A 133 7.14 -9.16 6.78
CA VAL A 133 7.64 -8.88 5.44
C VAL A 133 6.77 -7.82 4.80
N PHE A 134 7.39 -6.76 4.28
CA PHE A 134 6.76 -5.68 3.56
C PHE A 134 6.92 -5.90 2.06
N VAL A 135 5.83 -6.24 1.39
CA VAL A 135 5.81 -6.47 -0.05
C VAL A 135 5.42 -5.18 -0.75
N ASN A 136 6.31 -4.68 -1.58
CA ASN A 136 6.13 -3.45 -2.34
C ASN A 136 5.89 -3.80 -3.80
N PHE A 137 4.88 -3.20 -4.42
CA PHE A 137 4.60 -3.37 -5.84
C PHE A 137 5.16 -2.17 -6.57
N VAL A 138 6.15 -2.39 -7.43
CA VAL A 138 6.88 -1.31 -8.07
C VAL A 138 6.97 -1.52 -9.57
N VAL A 139 6.93 -0.44 -10.32
CA VAL A 139 7.08 -0.37 -11.78
C VAL A 139 8.36 0.37 -12.10
N PHE A 140 9.13 -0.16 -13.05
CA PHE A 140 10.28 0.54 -13.62
C PHE A 140 9.82 1.42 -14.78
N LEU A 141 10.00 2.73 -14.64
CA LEU A 141 9.81 3.66 -15.75
C LEU A 141 10.97 3.57 -16.75
N PRO A 142 10.78 4.01 -18.01
CA PRO A 142 11.84 4.05 -19.02
C PRO A 142 13.00 4.96 -18.59
N THR A 143 12.72 5.94 -17.73
CA THR A 143 13.73 6.81 -17.11
C THR A 143 14.57 6.13 -16.03
N MET A 144 14.48 4.80 -15.89
CA MET A 144 15.12 4.02 -14.82
C MET A 144 14.71 4.43 -13.40
N LYS A 145 13.51 5.01 -13.26
CA LYS A 145 12.94 5.38 -11.95
C LYS A 145 11.95 4.32 -11.51
N LEU A 146 12.04 3.92 -10.25
CA LEU A 146 11.04 3.07 -9.60
C LEU A 146 9.87 3.92 -9.12
N LEU A 147 8.67 3.49 -9.49
CA LEU A 147 7.42 4.02 -8.97
C LEU A 147 6.61 2.92 -8.31
N PRO A 148 5.98 3.16 -7.16
CA PRO A 148 5.00 2.29 -6.57
C PRO A 148 3.79 2.20 -7.50
N GLY A 149 3.37 0.97 -7.78
CA GLY A 149 2.12 0.71 -8.48
C GLY A 149 0.97 0.37 -7.54
N HIS A 150 1.26 0.09 -6.26
CA HIS A 150 0.26 -0.15 -5.24
C HIS A 150 0.80 0.19 -3.85
N LEU A 151 -0.11 0.29 -2.87
CA LEU A 151 0.25 0.42 -1.47
C LEU A 151 0.96 -0.84 -0.96
N PRO A 152 1.84 -0.72 0.05
CA PRO A 152 2.62 -1.86 0.52
C PRO A 152 1.71 -2.86 1.22
N PHE A 153 2.00 -4.14 1.00
CA PHE A 153 1.33 -5.24 1.68
C PHE A 153 2.18 -5.80 2.80
N ILE A 154 1.63 -5.83 4.01
CA ILE A 154 2.32 -6.36 5.19
C ILE A 154 1.88 -7.80 5.43
N ALA A 155 2.84 -8.72 5.32
CA ALA A 155 2.66 -10.13 5.61
C ALA A 155 3.34 -10.50 6.93
N CYS A 156 2.77 -11.48 7.65
CA CYS A 156 3.33 -12.00 8.90
C CYS A 156 3.49 -13.51 8.85
N PHE A 157 4.66 -13.99 9.29
CA PHE A 157 5.01 -15.41 9.29
C PHE A 157 5.64 -15.82 10.61
N THR A 158 5.47 -17.07 11.01
CA THR A 158 6.11 -17.62 12.21
C THR A 158 7.61 -17.87 12.03
N LYS A 159 8.06 -18.01 10.78
CA LYS A 159 9.46 -18.13 10.37
C LYS A 159 9.68 -17.27 9.12
N PRO A 160 10.92 -16.84 8.81
CA PRO A 160 11.19 -16.14 7.56
C PRO A 160 10.69 -16.94 6.34
N PRO A 161 9.78 -16.39 5.52
CA PRO A 161 9.18 -17.13 4.42
C PRO A 161 10.16 -17.27 3.27
N THR A 162 10.07 -18.40 2.56
CA THR A 162 10.70 -18.56 1.24
C THR A 162 10.02 -17.66 0.21
N LYS A 163 10.70 -17.39 -0.93
CA LYS A 163 10.13 -16.66 -2.08
C LYS A 163 8.78 -17.23 -2.51
N LYS A 164 8.69 -18.57 -2.59
CA LYS A 164 7.46 -19.26 -2.98
C LYS A 164 6.34 -19.06 -1.96
N GLU A 165 6.61 -19.22 -0.67
CA GLU A 165 5.60 -19.04 0.38
C GLU A 165 5.07 -17.60 0.42
N LEU A 166 5.99 -16.62 0.32
CA LEU A 166 5.61 -15.20 0.28
C LEU A 166 4.77 -14.88 -0.96
N LEU A 167 5.17 -15.39 -2.13
CA LEU A 167 4.44 -15.17 -3.38
C LEU A 167 3.06 -15.81 -3.36
N GLU A 168 2.92 -17.05 -2.90
CA GLU A 168 1.60 -17.69 -2.77
C GLU A 168 0.71 -16.94 -1.76
N HIS A 169 1.32 -16.40 -0.70
CA HIS A 169 0.61 -15.58 0.26
C HIS A 169 0.07 -14.28 -0.38
N VAL A 170 0.90 -13.56 -1.13
CA VAL A 170 0.49 -12.38 -1.90
C VAL A 170 -0.60 -12.74 -2.92
N VAL A 171 -0.40 -13.78 -3.71
CA VAL A 171 -1.37 -14.24 -4.72
C VAL A 171 -2.72 -14.55 -4.06
N SER A 172 -2.74 -15.25 -2.93
CA SER A 172 -3.99 -15.55 -2.21
C SER A 172 -4.72 -14.31 -1.69
N HIS A 173 -3.99 -13.21 -1.48
CA HIS A 173 -4.56 -11.97 -0.96
C HIS A 173 -5.11 -11.06 -2.06
N PHE A 174 -4.41 -11.00 -3.20
CA PHE A 174 -4.68 -10.03 -4.26
C PHE A 174 -5.40 -10.58 -5.48
N THR A 175 -5.59 -11.90 -5.57
CA THR A 175 -6.15 -12.52 -6.79
C THR A 175 -7.42 -13.30 -6.49
N THR A 176 -8.35 -13.20 -7.41
CA THR A 176 -9.64 -13.90 -7.46
C THR A 176 -9.73 -14.79 -8.70
N THR A 177 -8.89 -14.56 -9.72
CA THR A 177 -8.85 -15.36 -10.95
C THR A 177 -7.52 -16.08 -11.13
N LEU A 178 -7.54 -17.21 -11.85
CA LEU A 178 -6.33 -17.95 -12.20
C LEU A 178 -5.37 -17.11 -13.07
N SER A 179 -5.90 -16.23 -13.94
CA SER A 179 -5.08 -15.34 -14.76
C SER A 179 -4.30 -14.32 -13.93
N GLU A 180 -4.94 -13.70 -12.94
CA GLU A 180 -4.25 -12.79 -12.01
C GLU A 180 -3.17 -13.53 -11.22
N ALA A 181 -3.49 -14.73 -10.74
CA ALA A 181 -2.56 -15.55 -10.00
C ALA A 181 -1.33 -15.92 -10.83
N ASN A 182 -1.53 -16.32 -12.09
CA ASN A 182 -0.44 -16.66 -12.98
C ASN A 182 0.40 -15.44 -13.37
N PHE A 183 -0.25 -14.28 -13.58
CA PHE A 183 0.44 -13.03 -13.86
C PHE A 183 1.35 -12.62 -12.70
N LEU A 184 0.83 -12.55 -11.47
CA LEU A 184 1.65 -12.23 -10.29
C LEU A 184 2.77 -13.25 -10.07
N ARG A 185 2.52 -14.54 -10.31
CA ARG A 185 3.58 -15.56 -10.22
C ARG A 185 4.69 -15.39 -11.25
N GLY A 186 4.36 -14.83 -12.42
CA GLY A 186 5.32 -14.51 -13.47
C GLY A 186 6.15 -13.26 -13.19
N CYS A 187 5.73 -12.40 -12.26
CA CYS A 187 6.44 -11.18 -11.94
C CYS A 187 7.72 -11.47 -11.11
N PRO A 188 8.86 -10.82 -11.41
CA PRO A 188 10.06 -10.95 -10.60
C PRO A 188 9.82 -10.48 -9.16
N MET A 189 10.25 -11.30 -8.20
CA MET A 189 10.28 -10.95 -6.78
C MET A 189 11.72 -10.89 -6.28
N THR A 190 12.08 -9.70 -5.80
CA THR A 190 13.43 -9.30 -5.39
C THR A 190 13.43 -8.87 -3.93
N ALA A 191 14.60 -8.95 -3.28
CA ALA A 191 14.79 -8.27 -2.01
C ALA A 191 14.93 -6.76 -2.25
N ALA A 192 14.51 -5.97 -1.27
CA ALA A 192 14.68 -4.52 -1.31
C ALA A 192 15.27 -4.01 0.01
N THR A 193 16.12 -2.99 -0.11
CA THR A 193 16.55 -2.17 1.02
C THR A 193 15.91 -0.80 0.89
N VAL A 194 15.27 -0.37 1.96
CA VAL A 194 14.52 0.88 2.02
C VAL A 194 15.17 1.77 3.08
N THR A 195 15.61 2.96 2.68
CA THR A 195 16.11 4.02 3.57
C THR A 195 15.28 5.29 3.38
N PRO A 196 15.34 6.26 4.31
CA PRO A 196 14.63 7.53 4.14
C PRO A 196 14.97 8.27 2.84
N GLU A 197 16.17 8.06 2.31
CA GLU A 197 16.68 8.72 1.11
C GLU A 197 16.49 7.92 -0.18
N SER A 198 16.41 6.58 -0.10
CA SER A 198 16.50 5.73 -1.29
C SER A 198 15.82 4.37 -1.11
N VAL A 199 15.39 3.78 -2.23
CA VAL A 199 15.01 2.36 -2.29
C VAL A 199 15.87 1.67 -3.32
N THR A 200 16.54 0.61 -2.88
CA THR A 200 17.45 -0.18 -3.69
C THR A 200 16.84 -1.56 -3.88
N ILE A 201 16.70 -1.97 -5.13
CA ILE A 201 16.31 -3.33 -5.51
C ILE A 201 17.59 -4.15 -5.57
N GLU A 202 17.58 -5.27 -4.86
CA GLU A 202 18.70 -6.19 -4.77
C GLU A 202 18.47 -7.42 -5.68
N ASP A 203 19.23 -8.48 -5.42
CA ASP A 203 19.04 -9.76 -6.07
C ASP A 203 17.69 -10.41 -5.70
N ASP A 204 17.47 -11.59 -6.26
CA ASP A 204 16.31 -12.43 -5.99
C ASP A 204 16.04 -12.58 -4.49
N TYR A 205 14.75 -12.50 -4.09
CA TYR A 205 14.37 -12.63 -2.69
C TYR A 205 14.77 -14.00 -2.12
N THR A 206 15.45 -14.02 -0.98
CA THR A 206 15.86 -15.25 -0.29
C THR A 206 15.52 -15.20 1.19
N THR A 207 15.44 -16.35 1.87
CA THR A 207 15.22 -16.38 3.33
C THR A 207 16.37 -15.78 4.15
N ARG A 208 17.52 -15.54 3.50
CA ARG A 208 18.74 -14.98 4.10
C ARG A 208 18.91 -13.49 3.81
N SER A 209 18.09 -12.91 2.93
CA SER A 209 18.17 -11.47 2.70
C SER A 209 17.84 -10.77 4.02
N ASN A 210 18.74 -9.91 4.48
CA ASN A 210 18.57 -9.11 5.69
C ASN A 210 17.35 -8.16 5.60
N GLY A 211 16.78 -7.99 4.40
CA GLY A 211 15.65 -7.12 4.13
C GLY A 211 14.32 -7.68 4.61
N LYS A 212 13.63 -6.93 5.47
CA LYS A 212 12.19 -7.08 5.73
C LYS A 212 11.35 -6.70 4.51
N HIS A 213 11.94 -6.14 3.45
CA HIS A 213 11.22 -5.67 2.27
C HIS A 213 11.45 -6.61 1.09
N ALA A 214 10.35 -7.01 0.47
CA ALA A 214 10.33 -7.62 -0.84
C ALA A 214 9.77 -6.60 -1.84
N ALA A 215 10.20 -6.69 -3.09
CA ALA A 215 9.65 -5.93 -4.20
C ALA A 215 9.20 -6.87 -5.31
N ILE A 216 7.94 -6.72 -5.73
CA ILE A 216 7.39 -7.37 -6.91
C ILE A 216 7.47 -6.34 -8.04
N LEU A 217 8.24 -6.68 -9.07
CA LEU A 217 8.43 -5.83 -10.24
C LEU A 217 7.28 -6.04 -11.21
N MET A 218 6.38 -5.06 -11.24
CA MET A 218 5.23 -5.03 -12.12
C MET A 218 5.65 -4.47 -13.48
N PRO A 219 5.12 -4.99 -14.60
CA PRO A 219 5.43 -4.45 -15.91
C PRO A 219 4.93 -3.01 -16.02
N LEU A 220 5.69 -2.19 -16.74
CA LEU A 220 5.19 -0.91 -17.22
C LEU A 220 4.18 -1.19 -18.34
N ILE A 221 3.02 -0.58 -18.24
CA ILE A 221 1.97 -0.63 -19.26
C ILE A 221 1.84 0.76 -19.87
N GLU A 222 1.85 0.86 -21.19
CA GLU A 222 1.88 2.11 -21.93
C GLU A 222 0.54 2.40 -22.63
N GLN A 223 0.37 3.64 -23.08
CA GLN A 223 -0.81 4.04 -23.82
C GLN A 223 -0.95 3.21 -25.10
N GLY A 224 -2.17 2.72 -25.36
CA GLY A 224 -2.47 1.86 -26.51
C GLY A 224 -2.35 0.36 -26.22
N ASP A 225 -1.74 -0.03 -25.10
CA ASP A 225 -1.67 -1.44 -24.71
C ASP A 225 -3.07 -2.00 -24.42
N VAL A 226 -3.28 -3.25 -24.83
CA VAL A 226 -4.50 -3.99 -24.54
C VAL A 226 -4.32 -4.70 -23.20
N VAL A 227 -5.30 -4.52 -22.32
CA VAL A 227 -5.23 -5.02 -20.95
C VAL A 227 -6.54 -5.69 -20.54
N ARG A 228 -6.43 -6.56 -19.54
CA ARG A 228 -7.54 -7.04 -18.74
C ARG A 228 -7.58 -6.27 -17.42
N VAL A 229 -8.74 -5.74 -17.09
CA VAL A 229 -9.02 -5.04 -15.84
C VAL A 229 -9.83 -5.95 -14.94
N SER A 230 -9.43 -6.05 -13.67
CA SER A 230 -10.20 -6.71 -12.61
C SER A 230 -10.94 -5.67 -11.78
N ILE A 231 -12.27 -5.77 -11.79
CA ILE A 231 -13.20 -4.86 -11.12
C ILE A 231 -13.76 -5.59 -9.89
N TYR A 232 -13.44 -5.07 -8.71
CA TYR A 232 -13.93 -5.61 -7.45
C TYR A 232 -15.17 -4.81 -7.01
N ASP A 233 -16.34 -5.44 -7.06
CA ASP A 233 -17.52 -4.91 -6.38
C ASP A 233 -17.33 -5.22 -4.89
N GLY A 234 -17.11 -4.21 -4.04
CA GLY A 234 -16.71 -4.33 -2.63
C GLY A 234 -17.63 -5.15 -1.69
N SER A 235 -18.63 -5.83 -2.22
CA SER A 235 -19.52 -6.77 -1.52
C SER A 235 -19.43 -8.23 -2.00
N ALA A 236 -18.69 -8.51 -3.08
CA ALA A 236 -18.64 -9.83 -3.71
C ALA A 236 -17.26 -10.47 -3.62
N GLN A 237 -17.22 -11.77 -3.35
CA GLN A 237 -16.02 -12.62 -3.52
C GLN A 237 -15.64 -12.81 -5.00
N SER A 238 -16.41 -12.23 -5.93
CA SER A 238 -16.20 -12.33 -7.37
C SER A 238 -15.80 -10.98 -7.94
N SER A 239 -14.64 -10.93 -8.60
CA SER A 239 -14.26 -9.84 -9.48
C SER A 239 -14.92 -10.01 -10.85
N ARG A 240 -15.45 -8.93 -11.43
CA ARG A 240 -15.75 -8.90 -12.87
C ARG A 240 -14.48 -8.53 -13.62
N THR A 241 -14.33 -9.04 -14.84
CA THR A 241 -13.21 -8.66 -15.70
C THR A 241 -13.72 -7.91 -16.92
N MET A 242 -12.91 -6.97 -17.39
CA MET A 242 -13.15 -6.19 -18.60
C MET A 242 -11.87 -6.18 -19.43
N GLN A 243 -11.98 -6.34 -20.75
CA GLN A 243 -10.86 -6.06 -21.64
C GLN A 243 -10.95 -4.61 -22.13
N GLY A 244 -9.81 -3.93 -22.18
CA GLY A 244 -9.77 -2.53 -22.59
C GLY A 244 -8.42 -2.11 -23.13
N VAL A 245 -8.32 -0.84 -23.49
CA VAL A 245 -7.09 -0.21 -24.00
C VAL A 245 -6.66 0.89 -23.05
N ILE A 246 -5.37 0.97 -22.73
CA ILE A 246 -4.83 2.07 -21.94
C ILE A 246 -5.00 3.38 -22.69
N GLN A 247 -5.78 4.29 -22.14
CA GLN A 247 -5.93 5.65 -22.64
C GLN A 247 -4.85 6.57 -22.12
N SER A 248 -4.54 6.45 -20.82
CA SER A 248 -3.47 7.23 -20.22
C SER A 248 -2.82 6.49 -19.06
N CYS A 249 -1.54 6.79 -18.86
CA CYS A 249 -0.78 6.41 -17.69
C CYS A 249 -0.38 7.69 -16.98
N ARG A 250 -0.74 7.83 -15.70
CA ARG A 250 -0.47 9.04 -14.91
C ARG A 250 0.13 8.69 -13.57
N ILE A 251 1.03 9.55 -13.11
CA ILE A 251 1.55 9.48 -11.75
C ILE A 251 0.62 10.33 -10.88
N ALA A 252 -0.30 9.67 -10.19
CA ALA A 252 -1.21 10.31 -9.26
C ALA A 252 -0.74 10.00 -7.85
N ASN A 253 -0.54 11.04 -7.04
CA ASN A 253 -0.15 10.91 -5.64
C ASN A 253 1.15 10.09 -5.43
N GLY A 254 2.08 10.15 -6.38
CA GLY A 254 3.33 9.39 -6.36
C GLY A 254 3.19 7.91 -6.75
N MET A 255 1.99 7.42 -7.04
CA MET A 255 1.82 6.07 -7.58
C MET A 255 1.46 6.14 -9.06
N ILE A 256 1.88 5.13 -9.81
CA ILE A 256 1.41 4.97 -11.18
C ILE A 256 -0.05 4.51 -11.17
N SER A 257 -0.87 5.12 -12.02
CA SER A 257 -2.28 4.80 -12.19
C SER A 257 -2.64 4.85 -13.67
N TYR A 258 -3.63 4.04 -14.04
CA TYR A 258 -4.01 3.78 -15.41
C TYR A 258 -5.48 4.14 -15.63
N ASP A 259 -5.76 4.75 -16.77
CA ASP A 259 -7.11 4.92 -17.28
C ASP A 259 -7.32 3.96 -18.45
N VAL A 260 -8.36 3.13 -18.36
CA VAL A 260 -8.62 2.07 -19.33
C VAL A 260 -9.97 2.29 -19.97
N GLN A 261 -10.00 2.34 -21.31
CA GLN A 261 -11.23 2.44 -22.08
C GLN A 261 -11.72 1.07 -22.51
N ASN A 262 -13.01 0.82 -22.30
CA ASN A 262 -13.72 -0.29 -22.93
C ASN A 262 -13.97 0.03 -24.41
N PRO A 263 -13.49 -0.80 -25.36
CA PRO A 263 -13.68 -0.53 -26.80
C PRO A 263 -15.13 -0.66 -27.25
N ASP A 264 -15.95 -1.45 -26.55
CA ASP A 264 -17.34 -1.72 -26.93
C ASP A 264 -18.29 -0.62 -26.42
N THR A 265 -18.06 -0.12 -25.20
CA THR A 265 -18.93 0.88 -24.55
C THR A 265 -18.37 2.30 -24.58
N TYR A 266 -17.09 2.46 -24.93
CA TYR A 266 -16.31 3.71 -24.83
C TYR A 266 -16.19 4.30 -23.41
N GLU A 267 -16.68 3.58 -22.39
CA GLU A 267 -16.53 3.96 -20.99
C GLU A 267 -15.06 3.89 -20.55
N VAL A 268 -14.65 4.85 -19.73
CA VAL A 268 -13.27 4.93 -19.21
C VAL A 268 -13.28 4.67 -17.71
N LEU A 269 -12.59 3.62 -17.28
CA LEU A 269 -12.31 3.36 -15.88
C LEU A 269 -11.03 4.09 -15.49
N CYS A 270 -11.16 5.07 -14.60
CA CYS A 270 -10.07 5.95 -14.24
C CYS A 270 -9.35 5.52 -12.96
N GLY A 271 -8.03 5.68 -12.93
CA GLY A 271 -7.24 5.64 -11.69
C GLY A 271 -6.99 4.22 -11.16
N LEU A 272 -6.98 3.24 -12.05
CA LEU A 272 -6.71 1.85 -11.72
C LEU A 272 -5.23 1.68 -11.36
N ASN A 273 -4.95 0.86 -10.34
CA ASN A 273 -3.58 0.58 -9.90
C ASN A 273 -2.96 -0.61 -10.67
N CYS A 274 -1.68 -0.89 -10.46
CA CYS A 274 -0.96 -1.94 -11.21
C CYS A 274 -1.42 -3.38 -10.92
N LEU A 275 -2.18 -3.61 -9.84
CA LEU A 275 -2.75 -4.92 -9.53
C LEU A 275 -4.10 -5.13 -10.19
N GLN A 276 -4.79 -4.05 -10.57
CA GLN A 276 -6.09 -4.10 -11.24
C GLN A 276 -5.95 -4.21 -12.75
N VAL A 277 -4.78 -3.92 -13.31
CA VAL A 277 -4.52 -3.85 -14.76
C VAL A 277 -3.46 -4.88 -15.14
N ILE A 278 -3.86 -5.85 -15.96
CA ILE A 278 -3.01 -6.96 -16.41
C ILE A 278 -2.82 -6.86 -17.92
N PRO A 279 -1.58 -6.82 -18.44
CA PRO A 279 -1.34 -6.84 -19.89
C PRO A 279 -1.79 -8.17 -20.51
N LEU A 280 -2.32 -8.12 -21.74
CA LEU A 280 -2.78 -9.28 -22.52
C LEU A 280 -1.78 -9.72 -23.59
#